data_AF-A0A1D4QFE4-F1
#
_entry.id   AF-A0A1D4QFE4-F1
#
_cell.length_a   1.000
_cell.length_b   1.000
_cell.length_c   1.000
_cell.angle_alpha   90.00
_cell.angle_beta   90.00
_cell.angle_gamma   90.00
#
_symmetry.space_group_name_H-M   'P 1'
#
loop_
_entity.id
_entity.type
_entity.pdbx_description
1 polymer ?
#
loop_
_entity_poly.entity_id
_entity_poly.type
_entity_poly.pdbx_seq_one_letter_code
_entity_poly.pdbx_strand_id
1 'polypeptide(L)'
;MHFSIDTVPNKKYLAGASINFNKNDPLDNSISIFDETENKTLFFHLGIMLLNFSKYRCFYGENYIITKNMYGYNILLYNSDNKITDRYDDHTHVFYIDLDNVIGNQDIIISEELLNNENGTIDGLINTEIEKRKEFPNFLKYKLSQYNAPKLKINPHNKNKGSYTVKLPPRSLVMLTVYLK
;
A
#
# COMPACT_ATOMS: atom_id res chain seq x y z
N MET A 1 49.48 -20.84 12.34
CA MET A 1 48.76 -20.96 11.05
C MET A 1 47.56 -20.04 11.16
N HIS A 2 47.58 -18.92 10.45
CA HIS A 2 46.49 -17.93 10.45
C HIS A 2 45.32 -18.46 9.64
N PHE A 3 44.12 -18.47 10.21
CA PHE A 3 42.89 -18.70 9.46
C PHE A 3 42.39 -17.35 8.96
N SER A 4 42.45 -17.13 7.64
CA SER A 4 41.73 -16.06 6.97
C SER A 4 40.25 -16.45 6.90
N ILE A 5 39.37 -15.59 7.38
CA ILE A 5 37.95 -15.68 7.09
C ILE A 5 37.76 -15.07 5.72
N ASP A 6 37.73 -15.92 4.69
CA ASP A 6 37.29 -15.50 3.37
C ASP A 6 35.82 -15.07 3.48
N THR A 7 35.58 -13.78 3.28
CA THR A 7 34.24 -13.23 3.24
C THR A 7 33.52 -13.78 2.02
N VAL A 8 32.50 -14.60 2.27
CA VAL A 8 31.66 -15.21 1.25
C VAL A 8 31.07 -14.09 0.37
N PRO A 9 31.18 -14.16 -0.97
CA PRO A 9 30.65 -13.14 -1.85
C PRO A 9 29.13 -13.03 -1.67
N ASN A 10 28.68 -11.80 -1.49
CA ASN A 10 27.30 -11.42 -1.23
C ASN A 10 26.41 -11.86 -2.41
N LYS A 11 25.87 -13.09 -2.34
CA LYS A 11 24.95 -13.62 -3.34
C LYS A 11 23.64 -12.84 -3.25
N LYS A 12 23.44 -11.92 -4.21
CA LYS A 12 22.18 -11.20 -4.48
C LYS A 12 21.07 -12.19 -4.87
N TYR A 13 20.50 -12.90 -3.91
CA TYR A 13 19.32 -13.73 -4.13
C TYR A 13 18.38 -13.65 -2.92
N LEU A 14 17.54 -12.61 -2.94
CA LEU A 14 16.22 -12.56 -2.32
C LEU A 14 15.51 -11.32 -2.91
N ALA A 15 14.66 -11.54 -3.91
CA ALA A 15 13.64 -10.63 -4.44
C ALA A 15 13.86 -9.11 -4.25
N GLY A 16 14.81 -8.52 -4.96
CA GLY A 16 14.76 -7.13 -5.46
C GLY A 16 14.53 -5.96 -4.48
N ALA A 17 14.49 -6.16 -3.17
CA ALA A 17 14.35 -5.08 -2.19
C ALA A 17 15.66 -4.95 -1.39
N SER A 18 16.57 -4.11 -1.86
CA SER A 18 17.71 -3.67 -1.07
C SER A 18 17.30 -2.49 -0.18
N ILE A 19 17.19 -2.71 1.13
CA ILE A 19 17.09 -1.62 2.12
C ILE A 19 18.51 -1.07 2.30
N ASN A 20 18.83 0.02 1.58
CA ASN A 20 20.13 0.66 1.71
C ASN A 20 20.13 1.64 2.88
N PHE A 21 20.79 1.25 3.99
CA PHE A 21 21.01 2.11 5.16
C PHE A 21 22.15 3.12 4.99
N ASN A 22 22.78 3.20 3.81
CA ASN A 22 23.84 4.18 3.51
C ASN A 22 23.74 4.66 2.07
N LYS A 23 23.59 5.98 1.93
CA LYS A 23 23.35 6.69 0.66
C LYS A 23 24.70 7.12 0.08
N ASN A 24 25.19 6.42 -0.95
CA ASN A 24 26.33 6.88 -1.75
C ASN A 24 26.34 6.38 -3.21
N ASP A 25 25.21 5.88 -3.75
CA ASP A 25 25.11 5.58 -5.18
C ASP A 25 23.97 6.40 -5.83
N PRO A 26 24.23 7.19 -6.89
CA PRO A 26 23.22 8.02 -7.56
C PRO A 26 22.36 7.25 -8.57
N LEU A 27 22.58 5.94 -8.71
CA LEU A 27 21.88 5.06 -9.64
C LEU A 27 21.20 3.94 -8.87
N ASP A 28 19.96 4.14 -8.44
CA ASP A 28 18.91 3.11 -8.52
C ASP A 28 17.58 3.62 -7.98
N ASN A 29 16.49 3.08 -8.51
CA ASN A 29 15.14 3.19 -7.94
C ASN A 29 15.10 2.53 -6.54
N SER A 30 15.69 3.19 -5.54
CA SER A 30 15.82 2.64 -4.19
C SER A 30 14.45 2.63 -3.51
N ILE A 31 13.95 1.43 -3.23
CA ILE A 31 12.78 1.24 -2.37
C ILE A 31 13.20 1.53 -0.92
N SER A 32 12.60 2.55 -0.32
CA SER A 32 12.81 2.86 1.10
C SER A 32 11.52 2.73 1.89
N ILE A 33 11.61 2.29 3.14
CA ILE A 33 10.50 2.26 4.11
C ILE A 33 10.32 3.60 4.85
N PHE A 34 11.38 4.42 4.90
CA PHE A 34 11.33 5.79 5.42
C PHE A 34 11.88 6.77 4.39
N ASP A 35 11.25 7.94 4.25
CA ASP A 35 11.77 9.00 3.40
C ASP A 35 12.87 9.82 4.11
N GLU A 36 13.38 10.84 3.41
CA GLU A 36 14.43 11.72 3.93
C GLU A 36 14.00 12.63 5.10
N THR A 37 12.71 12.64 5.44
CA THR A 37 12.16 13.31 6.62
C THR A 37 11.88 12.36 7.78
N GLU A 38 12.31 11.09 7.64
CA GLU A 38 12.07 9.99 8.60
C GLU A 38 10.59 9.58 8.70
N ASN A 39 9.81 9.88 7.66
CA ASN A 39 8.39 9.50 7.58
C ASN A 39 8.18 8.21 6.79
N LYS A 40 7.15 7.45 7.17
CA LYS A 40 6.78 6.18 6.52
C LYS A 40 6.49 6.40 5.04
N THR A 41 7.03 5.58 4.16
CA THR A 41 6.72 5.65 2.72
C THR A 41 5.49 4.82 2.37
N LEU A 42 5.00 4.96 1.14
CA LEU A 42 3.99 4.06 0.58
C LEU A 42 4.40 2.58 0.69
N PHE A 43 5.70 2.27 0.57
CA PHE A 43 6.20 0.90 0.70
C PHE A 43 6.09 0.37 2.13
N PHE A 44 6.32 1.22 3.14
CA PHE A 44 6.08 0.85 4.54
C PHE A 44 4.61 0.48 4.74
N HIS A 45 3.69 1.35 4.29
CA HIS A 45 2.26 1.12 4.48
C HIS A 45 1.76 -0.09 3.69
N LEU A 46 2.26 -0.31 2.46
CA LEU A 46 2.00 -1.53 1.71
C LEU A 46 2.47 -2.77 2.48
N GLY A 47 3.66 -2.71 3.09
CA GLY A 47 4.15 -3.78 3.96
C GLY A 47 3.19 -4.11 5.10
N ILE A 48 2.68 -3.09 5.80
CA ILE A 48 1.67 -3.26 6.86
C ILE A 48 0.37 -3.85 6.31
N MET A 49 -0.14 -3.37 5.17
CA MET A 49 -1.33 -3.93 4.54
C MET A 49 -1.16 -5.41 4.22
N LEU A 50 0.00 -5.80 3.68
CA LEU A 50 0.31 -7.18 3.33
C LEU A 50 0.43 -8.09 4.56
N LEU A 51 0.65 -7.56 5.77
CA LEU A 51 0.59 -8.38 7.00
C LEU A 51 -0.81 -8.93 7.27
N ASN A 52 -1.86 -8.30 6.73
CA ASN A 52 -3.23 -8.79 6.88
C ASN A 52 -3.49 -10.03 6.01
N PHE A 53 -2.63 -10.33 5.02
CA PHE A 53 -2.82 -11.46 4.11
C PHE A 53 -2.64 -12.79 4.82
N SER A 54 -3.56 -13.72 4.56
CA SER A 54 -3.41 -15.08 5.06
C SER A 54 -2.35 -15.83 4.25
N LYS A 55 -1.64 -16.76 4.92
CA LYS A 55 -0.61 -17.60 4.29
C LYS A 55 -1.19 -18.58 3.25
N TYR A 56 -2.48 -18.92 3.32
CA TYR A 56 -3.11 -19.95 2.50
C TYR A 56 -4.46 -19.46 1.93
N ARG A 57 -4.87 -20.03 0.78
CA ARG A 57 -6.05 -19.62 -0.02
C ARG A 57 -5.91 -18.21 -0.61
N CYS A 58 -4.86 -18.05 -1.40
CA CYS A 58 -4.62 -16.86 -2.21
C CYS A 58 -5.19 -17.07 -3.61
N PHE A 59 -5.94 -16.09 -4.10
CA PHE A 59 -6.40 -16.01 -5.47
C PHE A 59 -5.78 -14.79 -6.13
N TYR A 60 -5.15 -15.00 -7.27
CA TYR A 60 -4.46 -13.96 -8.04
C TYR A 60 -5.23 -13.71 -9.32
N GLY A 61 -5.34 -12.45 -9.71
CA GLY A 61 -5.82 -12.08 -11.02
C GLY A 61 -5.13 -10.83 -11.54
N GLU A 62 -5.63 -10.33 -12.66
CA GLU A 62 -5.16 -9.08 -13.23
C GLU A 62 -5.56 -7.93 -12.30
N ASN A 63 -4.55 -7.25 -11.73
CA ASN A 63 -4.74 -6.09 -10.87
C ASN A 63 -5.41 -6.35 -9.51
N TYR A 64 -5.47 -7.61 -9.07
CA TYR A 64 -5.96 -7.94 -7.73
C TYR A 64 -5.32 -9.18 -7.10
N ILE A 65 -5.32 -9.20 -5.77
CA ILE A 65 -4.99 -10.37 -4.94
C ILE A 65 -6.03 -10.50 -3.84
N ILE A 66 -6.60 -11.70 -3.68
CA ILE A 66 -7.58 -12.01 -2.65
C ILE A 66 -7.00 -13.07 -1.73
N THR A 67 -7.11 -12.85 -0.41
CA THR A 67 -6.79 -13.84 0.60
C THR A 67 -7.98 -14.03 1.53
N LYS A 68 -8.18 -15.25 2.03
CA LYS A 68 -9.22 -15.56 3.02
C LYS A 68 -8.58 -15.90 4.36
N ASN A 69 -8.98 -15.20 5.42
CA ASN A 69 -8.62 -15.53 6.78
C ASN A 69 -9.85 -16.10 7.54
N MET A 70 -9.72 -16.35 8.84
CA MET A 70 -10.81 -16.91 9.66
C MET A 70 -11.99 -15.94 9.83
N TYR A 71 -11.75 -14.63 9.72
CA TYR A 71 -12.71 -13.58 10.05
C TYR A 71 -13.27 -12.87 8.80
N GLY A 72 -12.83 -13.27 7.60
CA GLY A 72 -13.19 -12.56 6.39
C GLY A 72 -12.25 -12.74 5.21
N TYR A 73 -12.26 -11.75 4.32
CA TYR A 73 -11.44 -11.67 3.13
C TYR A 73 -10.62 -10.38 3.14
N ASN A 74 -9.38 -10.46 2.69
CA ASN A 74 -8.60 -9.27 2.32
C ASN A 74 -8.45 -9.25 0.81
N ILE A 75 -8.73 -8.11 0.19
CA ILE A 75 -8.68 -7.92 -1.25
C ILE A 75 -7.78 -6.72 -1.52
N LEU A 76 -6.60 -6.97 -2.08
CA LEU A 76 -5.74 -5.90 -2.58
C LEU A 76 -6.07 -5.66 -4.05
N LEU A 77 -6.47 -4.44 -4.38
CA LEU A 77 -6.67 -3.97 -5.74
C LEU A 77 -5.58 -2.96 -6.07
N TYR A 78 -5.06 -2.97 -7.29
CA TYR A 78 -4.03 -2.02 -7.69
C TYR A 78 -4.21 -1.53 -9.13
N ASN A 79 -3.92 -0.26 -9.36
CA ASN A 79 -3.88 0.35 -10.68
C ASN A 79 -2.45 0.82 -10.97
N SER A 80 -1.74 0.00 -11.74
CA SER A 80 -0.34 0.26 -12.14
C SER A 80 -0.21 1.20 -13.33
N ASP A 81 -1.30 1.79 -13.84
CA ASP A 81 -1.21 2.79 -14.90
C ASP A 81 -0.31 3.95 -14.41
N ASN A 82 0.69 4.28 -15.22
CA ASN A 82 1.71 5.26 -14.90
C ASN A 82 1.42 6.62 -15.53
N LYS A 83 0.30 6.79 -16.23
CA LYS A 83 -0.07 8.06 -16.87
C LYS A 83 -0.37 9.13 -15.84
N ILE A 84 0.13 10.33 -16.13
CA ILE A 84 -0.17 11.55 -15.36
C ILE A 84 -1.30 12.24 -16.11
N THR A 85 -2.42 12.46 -15.43
CA THR A 85 -3.60 13.13 -16.00
C THR A 85 -4.04 14.22 -15.03
N ASP A 86 -4.59 15.31 -15.58
CA ASP A 86 -5.19 16.36 -14.76
C ASP A 86 -6.64 16.02 -14.35
N ARG A 87 -7.18 14.91 -14.85
CA ARG A 87 -8.56 14.47 -14.63
C ARG A 87 -8.59 13.16 -13.86
N TYR A 88 -9.20 13.20 -12.68
CA TYR A 88 -9.33 12.04 -11.79
C TYR A 88 -9.91 10.79 -12.48
N ASP A 89 -10.86 10.96 -13.40
CA ASP A 89 -11.52 9.83 -14.07
C ASP A 89 -10.68 9.19 -15.19
N ASP A 90 -9.69 9.89 -15.73
CA ASP A 90 -8.84 9.36 -16.80
C ASP A 90 -7.95 8.23 -16.24
N HIS A 91 -8.00 7.06 -16.89
CA HIS A 91 -7.27 5.86 -16.47
C HIS A 91 -7.63 5.31 -15.09
N THR A 92 -8.73 5.77 -14.49
CA THR A 92 -9.31 5.14 -13.29
C THR A 92 -9.85 3.76 -13.64
N HIS A 93 -9.41 2.74 -12.90
CA HIS A 93 -9.94 1.39 -13.01
C HIS A 93 -11.14 1.25 -12.07
N VAL A 94 -12.28 0.78 -12.58
CA VAL A 94 -13.46 0.44 -11.79
C VAL A 94 -13.51 -1.06 -11.55
N PHE A 95 -13.44 -1.47 -10.28
CA PHE A 95 -13.59 -2.86 -9.85
C PHE A 95 -15.01 -3.09 -9.34
N TYR A 96 -15.62 -4.19 -9.78
CA TYR A 96 -16.91 -4.67 -9.30
C TYR A 96 -16.69 -5.97 -8.54
N ILE A 97 -16.94 -5.95 -7.23
CA ILE A 97 -16.69 -7.08 -6.34
C ILE A 97 -18.04 -7.68 -5.97
N ASP A 98 -18.33 -8.82 -6.58
CA ASP A 98 -19.51 -9.60 -6.22
C ASP A 98 -19.24 -10.40 -4.94
N LEU A 99 -20.04 -10.14 -3.91
CA LEU A 99 -19.96 -10.77 -2.61
C LEU A 99 -21.16 -11.67 -2.31
N ASP A 100 -22.09 -11.86 -3.26
CA ASP A 100 -23.37 -12.52 -3.04
C ASP A 100 -23.21 -13.96 -2.53
N ASN A 101 -22.24 -14.68 -3.11
CA ASN A 101 -21.92 -16.06 -2.72
C ASN A 101 -21.16 -16.17 -1.39
N VAL A 102 -20.67 -15.04 -0.88
CA VAL A 102 -19.86 -14.97 0.34
C VAL A 102 -20.70 -14.57 1.55
N ILE A 103 -21.56 -13.57 1.41
CA ILE A 103 -22.28 -12.95 2.54
C ILE A 103 -23.71 -13.47 2.70
N GLY A 104 -24.27 -14.13 1.67
CA GLY A 104 -25.67 -14.56 1.67
C GLY A 104 -26.60 -13.35 1.90
N ASN A 105 -27.40 -13.40 2.97
CA ASN A 105 -28.33 -12.32 3.35
C ASN A 105 -27.82 -11.47 4.53
N GLN A 106 -26.54 -11.57 4.90
CA GLN A 106 -26.00 -10.86 6.06
C GLN A 106 -25.60 -9.42 5.75
N ASP A 107 -25.80 -8.53 6.73
CA ASP A 107 -25.16 -7.21 6.74
C ASP A 107 -23.72 -7.35 7.24
N ILE A 108 -22.78 -6.88 6.42
CA ILE A 108 -21.33 -6.94 6.67
C ILE A 108 -20.72 -5.54 6.74
N ILE A 109 -19.51 -5.48 7.25
CA ILE A 109 -18.67 -4.27 7.24
C ILE A 109 -17.52 -4.52 6.27
N ILE A 110 -17.15 -3.49 5.50
CA ILE A 110 -15.98 -3.48 4.64
C ILE A 110 -15.13 -2.26 5.02
N SER A 111 -13.86 -2.47 5.33
CA SER A 111 -12.89 -1.38 5.39
C SER A 111 -12.18 -1.21 4.05
N GLU A 112 -11.84 0.02 3.69
CA GLU A 112 -10.99 0.36 2.55
C GLU A 112 -9.80 1.17 3.05
N GLU A 113 -8.58 0.75 2.73
CA GLU A 113 -7.36 1.51 3.00
C GLU A 113 -6.67 1.84 1.69
N LEU A 114 -6.74 3.11 1.26
CA LEU A 114 -6.18 3.60 0.00
C LEU A 114 -4.76 4.17 0.21
N LEU A 115 -3.85 3.74 -0.65
CA LEU A 115 -2.51 4.30 -0.84
C LEU A 115 -2.35 4.85 -2.26
N ASN A 116 -1.83 6.06 -2.36
CA ASN A 116 -1.50 6.73 -3.62
C ASN A 116 -0.55 7.90 -3.34
N ASN A 117 -0.34 8.78 -4.33
CA ASN A 117 0.56 9.93 -4.15
C ASN A 117 0.04 11.00 -3.17
N GLU A 118 -1.18 10.85 -2.65
CA GLU A 118 -1.80 11.77 -1.68
C GLU A 118 -2.02 11.13 -0.30
N ASN A 119 -2.12 9.81 -0.23
CA ASN A 119 -2.52 9.07 0.97
C ASN A 119 -1.46 8.00 1.30
N GLY A 120 -0.94 8.03 2.52
CA GLY A 120 0.21 7.22 2.96
C GLY A 120 1.58 7.72 2.47
N THR A 121 1.65 8.99 2.10
CA THR A 121 2.89 9.75 1.88
C THR A 121 2.74 11.14 2.45
N ILE A 122 3.85 11.73 2.91
CA ILE A 122 3.86 13.14 3.32
C ILE A 122 3.66 14.10 2.15
N ASP A 123 3.86 13.65 0.91
CA ASP A 123 3.64 14.48 -0.29
C ASP A 123 2.21 14.98 -0.38
N GLY A 124 1.24 14.20 0.09
CA GLY A 124 -0.17 14.64 0.19
C GLY A 124 -0.48 15.55 1.37
N LEU A 125 0.48 15.76 2.29
CA LEU A 125 0.31 16.57 3.50
C LEU A 125 0.99 17.93 3.40
N ILE A 126 2.02 18.05 2.57
CA ILE A 126 2.84 19.26 2.45
C ILE A 126 2.65 19.93 1.09
N ASN A 127 2.89 21.23 1.02
CA ASN A 127 2.89 21.94 -0.25
C ASN A 127 4.05 21.44 -1.13
N THR A 128 3.76 21.16 -2.41
CA THR A 128 4.72 20.68 -3.41
C THR A 128 5.87 21.66 -3.68
N GLU A 129 5.68 22.94 -3.36
CA GLU A 129 6.71 23.99 -3.46
C GLU A 129 7.83 23.88 -2.40
N ILE A 130 7.66 23.02 -1.39
CA ILE A 130 8.65 22.86 -0.31
C ILE A 130 9.72 21.84 -0.71
N GLU A 131 10.86 22.34 -1.18
CA GLU A 131 11.99 21.52 -1.65
C GLU A 131 12.92 21.04 -0.53
N LYS A 132 13.15 21.85 0.51
CA LYS A 132 14.16 21.58 1.57
C LYS A 132 13.59 20.78 2.75
N ARG A 133 13.10 19.58 2.48
CA ARG A 133 12.37 18.77 3.47
C ARG A 133 13.26 18.19 4.57
N LYS A 134 14.53 17.91 4.28
CA LYS A 134 15.51 17.41 5.28
C LYS A 134 15.73 18.39 6.44
N GLU A 135 15.58 19.68 6.17
CA GLU A 135 15.77 20.77 7.12
C GLU A 135 14.53 21.02 8.01
N PHE A 136 13.46 20.21 7.86
CA PHE A 136 12.29 20.35 8.72
C PHE A 136 12.65 20.20 10.20
N PRO A 137 12.11 21.07 11.09
CA PRO A 137 12.26 20.91 12.51
C PRO A 137 11.77 19.54 12.98
N ASN A 138 12.45 18.93 13.96
CA ASN A 138 12.11 17.60 14.46
C ASN A 138 10.65 17.48 14.92
N PHE A 139 10.11 18.55 15.53
CA PHE A 139 8.71 18.56 15.93
C PHE A 139 7.74 18.51 14.73
N LEU A 140 8.08 19.15 13.61
CA LEU A 140 7.29 19.06 12.38
C LEU A 140 7.37 17.65 11.77
N LYS A 141 8.58 17.06 11.69
CA LYS A 141 8.77 15.67 11.24
C LYS A 141 7.92 14.71 12.08
N TYR A 142 7.98 14.84 13.41
CA TYR A 142 7.15 14.08 14.34
C TYR A 142 5.66 14.30 14.07
N LYS A 143 5.20 15.56 13.93
CA LYS A 143 3.79 15.86 13.65
C LYS A 143 3.33 15.21 12.35
N LEU A 144 4.09 15.33 11.25
CA LEU A 144 3.78 14.69 9.97
C LEU A 144 3.65 13.16 10.12
N SER A 145 4.49 12.54 10.93
CA SER A 145 4.46 11.08 11.14
C SER A 145 3.20 10.54 11.81
N GLN A 146 2.47 11.41 12.52
CA GLN A 146 1.19 11.09 13.15
C GLN A 146 0.03 11.13 12.15
N TYR A 147 0.14 11.93 11.08
CA TYR A 147 -0.92 12.08 10.07
C TYR A 147 -0.63 11.31 8.79
N ASN A 148 0.61 10.88 8.57
CA ASN A 148 0.99 10.07 7.43
C ASN A 148 0.49 8.64 7.59
N ALA A 149 -0.67 8.40 7.00
CA ALA A 149 -1.38 7.13 7.03
C ALA A 149 -2.15 6.91 5.72
N PRO A 150 -2.48 5.65 5.37
CA PRO A 150 -3.42 5.36 4.31
C PRO A 150 -4.78 6.00 4.61
N LYS A 151 -5.54 6.31 3.56
CA LYS A 151 -6.91 6.79 3.73
C LYS A 151 -7.84 5.63 4.05
N LEU A 152 -8.25 5.55 5.30
CA LEU A 152 -9.20 4.55 5.79
C LEU A 152 -10.64 5.01 5.61
N LYS A 153 -11.49 4.12 5.08
CA LYS A 153 -12.96 4.24 5.07
C LYS A 153 -13.57 2.95 5.62
N ILE A 154 -14.73 3.07 6.25
CA ILE A 154 -15.48 1.92 6.77
C ILE A 154 -16.92 2.04 6.27
N ASN A 155 -17.39 1.03 5.55
CA ASN A 155 -18.65 1.05 4.82
C ASN A 155 -19.49 -0.19 5.15
N PRO A 156 -20.79 -0.05 5.46
CA PRO A 156 -21.69 -1.19 5.58
C PRO A 156 -22.11 -1.70 4.20
N HIS A 157 -22.20 -3.02 4.03
CA HIS A 157 -22.60 -3.63 2.77
C HIS A 157 -23.53 -4.83 2.99
N ASN A 158 -24.39 -5.12 2.01
CA ASN A 158 -25.26 -6.28 1.97
C ASN A 158 -25.67 -6.59 0.53
N LYS A 159 -26.26 -7.78 0.32
CA LYS A 159 -26.67 -8.27 -1.00
C LYS A 159 -27.62 -7.34 -1.75
N ASN A 160 -28.47 -6.59 -1.04
CA ASN A 160 -29.43 -5.67 -1.67
C ASN A 160 -28.74 -4.47 -2.34
N LYS A 161 -27.47 -4.19 -1.99
CA LYS A 161 -26.67 -3.12 -2.62
C LYS A 161 -25.97 -3.57 -3.91
N GLY A 162 -26.06 -4.85 -4.28
CA GLY A 162 -25.36 -5.42 -5.44
C GLY A 162 -23.84 -5.46 -5.24
N SER A 163 -23.08 -5.45 -6.32
CA SER A 163 -21.61 -5.52 -6.25
C SER A 163 -21.01 -4.32 -5.53
N TYR A 164 -20.02 -4.57 -4.69
CA TYR A 164 -19.22 -3.52 -4.07
C TYR A 164 -18.30 -2.90 -5.13
N THR A 165 -18.47 -1.60 -5.38
CA THR A 165 -17.77 -0.90 -6.46
C THR A 165 -16.63 -0.06 -5.92
N VAL A 166 -15.43 -0.26 -6.46
CA VAL A 166 -14.23 0.51 -6.10
C VAL A 166 -13.70 1.22 -7.33
N LYS A 167 -13.56 2.55 -7.24
CA LYS A 167 -12.91 3.37 -8.28
C LYS A 167 -11.49 3.66 -7.83
N LEU A 168 -10.51 3.14 -8.56
CA LEU A 168 -9.10 3.24 -8.23
C LEU A 168 -8.34 4.06 -9.27
N PRO A 169 -7.90 5.29 -8.92
CA PRO A 169 -7.15 6.13 -9.85
C PRO A 169 -5.78 5.53 -10.20
N PRO A 170 -5.09 6.04 -11.23
CA PRO A 170 -3.74 5.62 -11.58
C PRO A 170 -2.78 5.67 -10.39
N ARG A 171 -1.73 4.84 -10.42
CA ARG A 171 -0.69 4.77 -9.38
C ARG A 171 -1.22 4.63 -7.96
N SER A 172 -2.32 3.89 -7.81
CA SER A 172 -3.00 3.72 -6.53
C SER A 172 -3.22 2.25 -6.24
N LEU A 173 -3.29 1.93 -4.95
CA LEU A 173 -3.68 0.62 -4.47
C LEU A 173 -4.64 0.77 -3.30
N VAL A 174 -5.54 -0.19 -3.13
CA VAL A 174 -6.47 -0.21 -2.01
C VAL A 174 -6.55 -1.61 -1.42
N MET A 175 -6.43 -1.69 -0.10
CA MET A 175 -6.75 -2.89 0.65
C MET A 175 -8.20 -2.82 1.10
N LEU A 176 -8.98 -3.83 0.75
CA LEU A 176 -10.31 -4.02 1.29
C LEU A 176 -10.28 -5.14 2.31
N THR A 177 -10.87 -4.94 3.48
CA THR A 177 -11.12 -6.02 4.43
C THR A 177 -12.62 -6.23 4.57
N VAL A 178 -13.11 -7.39 4.15
CA VAL A 178 -14.51 -7.81 4.26
C VAL A 178 -14.65 -8.60 5.54
N TYR A 179 -15.37 -8.05 6.52
CA TYR A 179 -15.57 -8.70 7.83
C TYR A 179 -16.83 -9.57 7.80
N LEU A 180 -16.64 -10.87 8.01
CA LEU A 180 -17.74 -11.83 8.16
C LEU A 180 -18.02 -12.07 9.64
N LYS A 181 -19.30 -12.19 10.00
CA LYS A 181 -19.73 -12.51 11.36
C LYS A 181 -19.72 -14.01 11.61
#